data_AF-A0AAD2AYA0-F1
#
_entry.id   AF-A0AAD2AYA0-F1
#
_cell.length_a   1.000
_cell.length_b   1.000
_cell.length_c   1.000
_cell.angle_alpha   90.00
_cell.angle_beta   90.00
_cell.angle_gamma   90.00
#
_symmetry.space_group_name_H-M   'P 1'
#
loop_
_entity.id
_entity.type
_entity.pdbx_description
1 polymer ?
#
loop_
_entity_poly.entity_id
_entity_poly.type
_entity_poly.pdbx_seq_one_letter_code
_entity_poly.pdbx_strand_id
1 'polypeptide(L)'
;MPAGAWWCGGADVTTQMVPCLAVAYVPAGVLDAAARARFVQQMHEAFAQAFPAADARRVVTSVMVHDVPDGTWGVNGALWTLPDFARAAGYAHLQHLAA
;
A
#
# COMPACT_ATOMS: atom_id res chain seq x y z
N MET A 1 -22.04 9.18 15.20
CA MET A 1 -21.90 7.89 14.50
C MET A 1 -21.29 6.89 15.46
N PRO A 2 -21.85 5.68 15.60
CA PRO A 2 -21.16 4.62 16.33
C PRO A 2 -19.88 4.22 15.58
N ALA A 3 -18.87 3.78 16.31
CA ALA A 3 -17.72 3.12 15.71
C ALA A 3 -18.21 1.90 14.89
N GLY A 4 -17.69 1.74 13.67
CA GLY A 4 -18.10 0.67 12.75
C GLY A 4 -19.21 1.03 11.76
N ALA A 5 -19.85 2.20 11.87
CA ALA A 5 -20.71 2.70 10.81
C ALA A 5 -19.86 3.22 9.64
N TRP A 6 -20.08 2.66 8.44
CA TRP A 6 -19.42 3.11 7.21
C TRP A 6 -20.44 3.45 6.14
N TRP A 7 -20.31 4.64 5.55
CA TRP A 7 -21.23 5.14 4.53
C TRP A 7 -20.46 5.58 3.28
N CYS A 8 -21.08 5.36 2.12
CA CYS A 8 -20.58 5.80 0.84
C CYS A 8 -21.67 6.64 0.15
N GLY A 9 -21.37 7.91 -0.16
CA GLY A 9 -22.35 8.82 -0.77
C GLY A 9 -23.61 9.06 0.07
N GLY A 10 -23.51 8.93 1.41
CA GLY A 10 -24.66 9.07 2.33
C GLY A 10 -25.52 7.82 2.51
N ALA A 11 -25.19 6.71 1.84
CA ALA A 11 -25.87 5.43 2.00
C ALA A 11 -25.07 4.47 2.90
N ASP A 12 -25.78 3.71 3.73
CA ASP A 12 -25.22 2.53 4.40
C ASP A 12 -25.12 1.37 3.43
N VAL A 13 -23.89 0.96 3.18
CA VAL A 13 -23.53 -0.10 2.22
C VAL A 13 -22.82 -1.27 2.91
N THR A 14 -22.79 -1.29 4.25
CA THR A 14 -22.07 -2.29 5.06
C THR A 14 -22.62 -3.71 4.94
N THR A 15 -23.85 -3.87 4.46
CA THR A 15 -24.49 -5.15 4.14
C THR A 15 -24.08 -5.70 2.77
N GLN A 16 -23.51 -4.87 1.89
CA GLN A 16 -23.14 -5.22 0.52
C GLN A 16 -21.63 -5.23 0.32
N MET A 17 -20.91 -4.42 1.10
CA MET A 17 -19.49 -4.16 0.90
C MET A 17 -18.71 -4.20 2.21
N VAL A 18 -17.44 -4.58 2.09
CA VAL A 18 -16.45 -4.41 3.15
C VAL A 18 -15.39 -3.43 2.66
N PRO A 19 -15.34 -2.22 3.26
CA PRO A 19 -14.33 -1.24 2.93
C PRO A 19 -12.99 -1.61 3.56
N CYS A 20 -11.93 -1.57 2.77
CA CYS A 20 -10.56 -1.73 3.24
C CYS A 20 -9.73 -0.52 2.83
N LEU A 21 -9.04 0.10 3.79
CA LEU A 21 -8.12 1.20 3.53
C LEU A 21 -6.69 0.73 3.81
N ALA A 22 -5.80 0.95 2.86
CA ALA A 22 -4.36 0.83 3.06
C ALA A 22 -3.69 2.18 2.80
N VAL A 23 -2.83 2.59 3.73
CA VAL A 23 -1.93 3.73 3.56
C VAL A 23 -0.51 3.17 3.59
N ALA A 24 0.16 3.20 2.44
CA ALA A 24 1.51 2.71 2.28
C ALA A 24 2.45 3.91 2.13
N TYR A 25 3.39 4.04 3.06
CA TYR A 25 4.53 4.92 2.90
C TYR A 25 5.63 4.13 2.22
N VAL A 26 6.21 4.66 1.13
CA VAL A 26 7.29 4.01 0.38
C VAL A 26 8.44 5.00 0.19
N PRO A 27 9.71 4.57 0.19
CA PRO A 27 10.81 5.49 -0.09
C PRO A 27 10.67 6.04 -1.52
N ALA A 28 10.81 7.35 -1.67
CA ALA A 28 10.70 8.01 -2.97
C ALA A 28 11.69 7.39 -3.97
N GLY A 29 11.23 7.12 -5.19
CA GLY A 29 12.04 6.51 -6.25
C GLY A 29 12.14 4.98 -6.22
N VAL A 30 11.69 4.31 -5.16
CA VAL A 30 11.66 2.84 -5.10
C VAL A 30 10.64 2.26 -6.08
N LEU A 31 9.43 2.82 -6.12
CA LEU A 31 8.39 2.37 -7.05
C LEU A 31 8.33 3.29 -8.27
N ASP A 32 8.63 2.74 -9.45
CA ASP A 32 8.30 3.38 -10.72
C ASP A 32 6.78 3.30 -10.99
N ALA A 33 6.33 3.89 -12.10
CA ALA A 33 4.90 3.94 -12.44
C ALA A 33 4.27 2.54 -12.58
N ALA A 34 4.99 1.59 -13.18
CA ALA A 34 4.48 0.22 -13.37
C ALA A 34 4.42 -0.54 -12.03
N ALA A 35 5.42 -0.37 -11.18
CA ALA A 35 5.48 -0.95 -9.85
C ALA A 35 4.39 -0.39 -8.94
N ARG A 36 4.04 0.91 -9.05
CA ARG A 36 2.91 1.50 -8.31
C ARG A 36 1.58 0.90 -8.71
N ALA A 37 1.33 0.76 -10.02
CA ALA A 37 0.11 0.12 -10.51
C ALA A 37 -0.01 -1.32 -10.01
N ARG A 38 1.10 -2.08 -10.10
CA ARG A 38 1.18 -3.45 -9.59
C ARG A 38 0.97 -3.51 -8.07
N PHE A 39 1.56 -2.60 -7.31
CA PHE A 39 1.40 -2.54 -5.85
C PHE A 39 -0.07 -2.37 -5.46
N VAL A 40 -0.79 -1.43 -6.09
CA VAL A 40 -2.22 -1.20 -5.82
C VAL A 40 -3.06 -2.43 -6.16
N GLN A 41 -2.80 -3.06 -7.31
CA GLN A 41 -3.48 -4.29 -7.71
C GLN A 41 -3.25 -5.41 -6.69
N GLN A 42 -2.00 -5.67 -6.33
CA GLN A 42 -1.64 -6.75 -5.41
C GLN A 42 -2.19 -6.51 -4.00
N MET A 43 -2.25 -5.25 -3.53
CA MET A 43 -2.91 -4.90 -2.28
C MET A 43 -4.41 -5.21 -2.33
N HIS A 44 -5.09 -4.89 -3.43
CA HIS A 44 -6.50 -5.24 -3.60
C HIS A 44 -6.73 -6.77 -3.55
N GLU A 45 -5.92 -7.51 -4.31
CA GLU A 45 -5.97 -8.97 -4.34
C GLU A 45 -5.69 -9.57 -2.96
N ALA A 46 -4.74 -9.03 -2.20
CA ALA A 46 -4.43 -9.48 -0.84
C ALA A 46 -5.62 -9.29 0.11
N PHE A 47 -6.31 -8.14 0.07
CA PHE A 47 -7.52 -7.93 0.85
C PHE A 47 -8.64 -8.91 0.46
N ALA A 48 -8.84 -9.14 -0.84
CA ALA A 48 -9.85 -10.08 -1.33
C ALA A 48 -9.55 -11.51 -0.89
N GLN A 49 -8.27 -11.93 -0.92
CA GLN A 49 -7.85 -13.28 -0.50
C GLN A 49 -7.92 -13.49 1.01
N ALA A 50 -7.69 -12.46 1.81
CA ALA A 50 -7.81 -12.52 3.26
C ALA A 50 -9.27 -12.56 3.74
N PHE A 51 -10.23 -12.23 2.87
CA PHE A 51 -11.64 -12.14 3.24
C PHE A 51 -12.29 -13.52 3.33
N PRO A 52 -13.11 -13.80 4.37
CA PRO A 52 -13.72 -15.11 4.55
C PRO A 52 -14.62 -15.50 3.37
N ALA A 53 -14.41 -16.68 2.80
CA ALA A 53 -15.20 -17.16 1.65
C ALA A 53 -16.72 -17.31 1.96
N ALA A 54 -17.10 -17.43 3.24
CA ALA A 54 -18.50 -17.51 3.66
C ALA A 54 -19.21 -16.15 3.69
N ASP A 55 -18.47 -15.04 3.62
CA ASP A 55 -19.04 -13.70 3.61
C ASP A 55 -19.27 -13.26 2.16
N ALA A 56 -20.54 -13.04 1.80
CA ALA A 56 -20.96 -12.72 0.45
C ALA A 56 -20.74 -11.24 0.05
N ARG A 57 -20.25 -10.40 0.97
CA ARG A 57 -20.01 -8.98 0.70
C ARG A 57 -18.82 -8.79 -0.22
N ARG A 58 -18.87 -7.73 -1.03
CA ARG A 58 -17.76 -7.35 -1.92
C ARG A 58 -16.69 -6.58 -1.14
N VAL A 59 -15.45 -7.02 -1.24
CA VAL A 59 -14.29 -6.21 -0.79
C VAL A 59 -14.11 -5.02 -1.73
N VAL A 60 -14.07 -3.82 -1.16
CA VAL A 60 -13.76 -2.57 -1.87
C VAL A 60 -12.58 -1.89 -1.20
N THR A 61 -11.57 -1.52 -1.97
CA THR A 61 -10.29 -1.04 -1.43
C THR A 61 -9.99 0.38 -1.84
N SER A 62 -9.50 1.18 -0.90
CA SER A 62 -8.78 2.42 -1.15
C SER A 62 -7.32 2.21 -0.77
N VAL A 63 -6.39 2.39 -1.71
CA VAL A 63 -4.96 2.22 -1.48
C VAL A 63 -4.28 3.55 -1.78
N MET A 64 -3.70 4.16 -0.75
CA MET A 64 -2.95 5.41 -0.84
C MET A 64 -1.47 5.08 -0.74
N VAL A 65 -0.68 5.53 -1.72
CA VAL A 65 0.77 5.35 -1.74
C VAL A 65 1.41 6.72 -1.59
N HIS A 66 2.13 6.92 -0.49
CA HIS A 66 2.84 8.16 -0.19
C HIS A 66 4.33 7.95 -0.33
N ASP A 67 4.97 8.84 -1.08
CA ASP A 67 6.42 8.88 -1.13
C ASP A 67 6.97 9.57 0.11
N VAL A 68 7.86 8.88 0.80
CA VAL A 68 8.69 9.44 1.85
C VAL A 68 9.92 10.03 1.18
N PRO A 69 10.20 11.34 1.35
CA PRO A 69 11.35 11.98 0.73
C PRO A 69 12.67 11.27 1.05
N ASP A 70 13.59 11.28 0.09
CA ASP A 70 14.88 10.59 0.22
C ASP A 70 15.66 11.09 1.45
N GLY A 71 16.35 10.19 2.15
CA GLY A 71 17.09 10.51 3.37
C GLY A 71 16.23 10.86 4.59
N THR A 72 14.90 10.71 4.54
CA THR A 72 14.01 10.98 5.68
C THR A 72 13.42 9.72 6.33
N TRP A 73 13.71 8.55 5.75
CA TRP A 73 13.26 7.26 6.28
C TRP A 73 14.30 6.67 7.25
N GLY A 74 13.94 6.52 8.52
CA GLY A 74 14.78 5.85 9.52
C GLY A 74 14.65 4.33 9.50
N VAL A 75 15.77 3.62 9.35
CA VAL A 75 15.87 2.15 9.43
C VAL A 75 17.00 1.79 10.39
N ASN A 76 16.70 0.99 11.43
CA ASN A 76 17.67 0.52 12.42
C ASN A 76 18.56 1.63 13.04
N GLY A 77 17.98 2.82 13.27
CA GLY A 77 18.69 3.96 13.86
C GLY A 77 19.50 4.82 12.88
N ALA A 78 19.45 4.54 11.58
CA ALA A 78 20.09 5.34 10.54
C ALA A 78 19.06 5.86 9.53
N LEU A 79 19.30 7.04 8.95
CA LEU A 79 18.53 7.51 7.80
C LEU A 79 19.03 6.80 6.55
N TRP A 80 18.11 6.19 5.80
CA TRP A 80 18.43 5.52 4.55
C TRP A 80 18.14 6.43 3.36
N THR A 81 19.05 6.39 2.40
CA THR A 81 18.90 6.97 1.07
C THR A 81 18.39 5.92 0.08
N LEU A 82 17.95 6.34 -1.10
CA LEU A 82 17.53 5.45 -2.18
C LEU A 82 18.59 4.38 -2.53
N PRO A 83 19.90 4.71 -2.63
CA PRO A 83 20.98 3.72 -2.70
C PRO A 83 20.96 2.67 -1.59
N ASP A 84 20.71 3.05 -0.33
CA ASP A 84 20.63 2.10 0.79
C ASP A 84 19.47 1.12 0.61
N PHE A 85 18.30 1.62 0.19
CA PHE A 85 17.15 0.78 -0.13
C PHE A 85 17.43 -0.14 -1.33
N ALA A 86 18.06 0.36 -2.39
CA ALA A 86 18.41 -0.41 -3.57
C ALA A 86 19.37 -1.57 -3.24
N ARG A 87 20.38 -1.30 -2.41
CA ARG A 87 21.35 -2.29 -1.94
C ARG A 87 20.74 -3.33 -1.00
N ALA A 88 19.86 -2.91 -0.08
CA ALA A 88 19.27 -3.80 0.91
C ALA A 88 18.18 -4.71 0.32
N ALA A 89 17.33 -4.19 -0.57
CA ALA A 89 16.18 -4.91 -1.12
C ALA A 89 16.43 -5.57 -2.48
N GLY A 90 17.51 -5.20 -3.18
CA GLY A 90 17.85 -5.81 -4.47
C GLY A 90 16.89 -5.42 -5.61
N TYR A 91 16.29 -4.23 -5.58
CA TYR A 91 15.39 -3.76 -6.64
C TYR A 91 16.10 -3.75 -8.00
N ALA A 92 15.67 -4.61 -8.93
CA ALA A 92 16.35 -4.83 -10.21
C ALA A 92 16.57 -3.53 -11.01
N HIS A 93 15.58 -2.62 -11.04
CA HIS A 93 15.66 -1.36 -11.77
C HIS A 93 16.56 -0.30 -11.10
N LEU A 94 16.96 -0.51 -9.84
CA LEU A 94 17.76 0.44 -9.06
C LEU A 94 19.16 -0.06 -8.75
N GLN A 95 19.57 -1.22 -9.26
CA GLN A 95 20.90 -1.76 -8.97
C GLN A 95 22.04 -0.86 -9.47
N HIS A 96 21.79 0.02 -10.44
CA HIS A 96 22.74 1.04 -10.88
C HIS A 96 23.03 2.12 -9.81
N LEU A 97 22.18 2.24 -8.77
CA LEU A 97 22.36 3.14 -7.63
C LEU A 97 23.02 2.45 -6.43
N ALA A 98 23.15 1.12 -6.44
CA ALA A 98 23.65 0.32 -5.32
C ALA A 98 25.17 0.09 -5.34
N ALA A 99 25.87 0.73 -6.27
CA ALA A 99 27.32 0.61 -6.48
C ALA A 99 28.17 1.25 -5.38
#